data_AF-A0A7Y3FBD2-F1
#
_entry.id   AF-A0A7Y3FBD2-F1
#
_cell.length_a   1.000
_cell.length_b   1.000
_cell.length_c   1.000
_cell.angle_alpha   90.00
_cell.angle_beta   90.00
_cell.angle_gamma   90.00
#
_symmetry.space_group_name_H-M   'P 1'
#
loop_
_entity.id
_entity.type
_entity.pdbx_description
1 polymer ?
#
loop_
_entity_poly.entity_id
_entity_poly.type
_entity_poly.pdbx_seq_one_letter_code
_entity_poly.pdbx_strand_id
1 'polypeptide(L)'
;MEHNTTFPIKQTELDVLRDEASSYLKSVQWEQSQRAKNKDKDAKDESILLYLSRATNGSSAAEVTSVSKTILALKKRLLPDSIAIPVHLNETLYAVQEGITLGIWIKDSYYDASGLSSLSERKSTLDNSGKREYESKMHTATAYMLFATAYNVLHNLQNVASDDLSVMKNKFAGIPEVSIMSPLKGISCALFYYDKYLAHPEIINSDKDVVDFTVVFFEALIDEIQLRKSSLEYQETILDRTYKLENSEFAVSGWSNVFAGTAKSIEFNQIQFEQIVGNRDAKHFARRLTERILSYDFAEKKNPFQELGGFMPVFMGYGIPGTG
;
A
#
# COMPACT_ATOMS: atom_id res chain seq x y z
N MET A 1 21.98 6.40 18.42
CA MET A 1 21.12 6.82 17.30
C MET A 1 22.01 7.59 16.37
N GLU A 2 22.53 6.94 15.33
CA GLU A 2 23.29 7.64 14.30
C GLU A 2 22.36 8.67 13.66
N HIS A 3 22.79 9.93 13.62
CA HIS A 3 22.02 10.99 12.98
C HIS A 3 22.03 10.72 11.47
N ASN A 4 20.95 10.13 10.95
CA ASN A 4 20.72 10.10 9.51
C ASN A 4 20.79 11.52 8.95
N THR A 5 21.57 11.69 7.89
CA THR A 5 21.73 13.00 7.25
C THR A 5 20.39 13.41 6.66
N THR A 6 19.89 14.59 7.09
CA THR A 6 18.60 15.11 6.63
C THR A 6 18.81 16.04 5.45
N PHE A 7 18.20 15.71 4.32
CA PHE A 7 18.25 16.49 3.08
C PHE A 7 16.91 17.21 2.86
N PRO A 8 16.91 18.53 2.59
CA PRO A 8 15.69 19.27 2.30
C PRO A 8 15.20 18.97 0.87
N ILE A 9 13.90 18.78 0.70
CA ILE A 9 13.21 18.74 -0.60
C ILE A 9 12.69 20.15 -0.88
N LYS A 10 13.27 20.83 -1.87
CA LYS A 10 12.88 22.20 -2.22
C LYS A 10 11.60 22.21 -3.03
N GLN A 11 10.67 23.09 -2.67
CA GLN A 11 9.41 23.22 -3.43
C GLN A 11 9.64 23.64 -4.88
N THR A 12 10.65 24.49 -5.13
CA THR A 12 11.01 24.91 -6.49
C THR A 12 11.45 23.76 -7.39
N GLU A 13 12.05 22.71 -6.82
CA GLU A 13 12.47 21.52 -7.57
C GLU A 13 11.24 20.65 -7.91
N LEU A 14 10.26 20.57 -7.00
CA LEU A 14 9.01 19.85 -7.23
C LEU A 14 8.12 20.53 -8.29
N ASP A 15 8.11 21.87 -8.34
CA ASP A 15 7.32 22.62 -9.32
C ASP A 15 7.73 22.29 -10.77
N VAL A 16 9.02 22.05 -11.01
CA VAL A 16 9.53 21.66 -12.33
C VAL A 16 9.07 20.24 -12.72
N LEU A 17 8.94 19.36 -11.74
CA LEU A 17 8.51 17.96 -11.95
C LEU A 17 6.99 17.81 -12.03
N ARG A 18 6.22 18.83 -11.65
CA ARG A 18 4.75 18.80 -11.64
C ARG A 18 4.15 18.62 -13.04
N ASP A 19 4.78 19.17 -14.07
CA ASP A 19 4.35 18.96 -15.45
C ASP A 19 4.55 17.50 -15.91
N GLU A 20 5.65 16.88 -15.50
CA GLU A 20 5.91 15.47 -15.78
C GLU A 20 4.89 14.57 -15.06
N ALA A 21 4.65 14.80 -13.76
CA ALA A 21 3.63 14.08 -13.00
C ALA A 21 2.23 14.22 -13.63
N SER A 22 1.87 15.42 -14.09
CA SER A 22 0.61 15.68 -14.78
C SER A 22 0.49 14.91 -16.09
N SER A 23 1.60 14.69 -16.78
CA SER A 23 1.62 13.92 -18.03
C SER A 23 1.26 12.45 -17.79
N TYR A 24 1.75 11.84 -16.71
CA TYR A 24 1.38 10.49 -16.32
C TYR A 24 -0.11 10.40 -15.97
N LEU A 25 -0.68 11.38 -15.26
CA LEU A 25 -2.12 11.38 -14.96
C LEU A 25 -3.03 11.58 -16.20
N LYS A 26 -2.50 12.21 -17.25
CA LYS A 26 -3.21 12.39 -18.53
C LYS A 26 -3.25 11.11 -19.34
N SER A 27 -2.15 10.38 -19.42
CA SER A 27 -2.10 9.14 -20.18
C SER A 27 -0.96 8.24 -19.72
N VAL A 28 -1.31 6.98 -19.50
CA VAL A 28 -0.39 5.91 -19.21
C VAL A 28 -0.64 4.78 -20.19
N GLN A 29 0.43 4.13 -20.65
CA GLN A 29 0.32 2.90 -21.41
C GLN A 29 0.83 1.73 -20.55
N TRP A 30 0.01 0.69 -20.39
CA TRP A 30 0.37 -0.51 -19.65
C TRP A 30 -0.08 -1.79 -20.34
N GLU A 31 0.77 -2.81 -20.29
CA GLU A 31 0.47 -4.16 -20.77
C GLU A 31 0.55 -5.13 -19.58
N GLN A 32 -0.55 -5.83 -19.31
CA GLN A 32 -0.61 -6.79 -18.21
C GLN A 32 0.32 -7.99 -18.46
N SER A 33 1.04 -8.42 -17.42
CA SER A 33 1.87 -9.61 -17.50
C SER A 33 1.04 -10.88 -17.68
N GLN A 34 1.64 -11.90 -18.28
CA GLN A 34 0.99 -13.22 -18.44
C GLN A 34 0.64 -13.87 -17.09
N ARG A 35 1.38 -13.56 -16.03
CA ARG A 35 1.11 -14.07 -14.68
C ARG A 35 -0.17 -13.46 -14.10
N ALA A 36 -0.38 -12.15 -14.28
CA ALA A 36 -1.63 -11.50 -13.90
C ALA A 36 -2.80 -12.08 -14.71
N LYS A 37 -2.64 -12.21 -16.03
CA LYS A 37 -3.66 -12.81 -16.93
C LYS A 37 -4.03 -14.25 -16.57
N ASN A 38 -3.08 -15.04 -16.06
CA ASN A 38 -3.36 -16.43 -15.67
C ASN A 38 -4.07 -16.52 -14.32
N LYS A 39 -3.79 -15.61 -13.37
CA LYS A 39 -4.61 -15.47 -12.15
C LYS A 39 -6.07 -15.16 -12.50
N ASP A 40 -6.32 -14.42 -13.58
CA ASP A 40 -7.69 -14.12 -14.06
C ASP A 40 -8.47 -15.36 -14.53
N LYS A 41 -7.79 -16.45 -14.95
CA LYS A 41 -8.45 -17.67 -15.46
C LYS A 41 -8.87 -18.64 -14.37
N ASP A 42 -8.15 -18.67 -13.25
CA ASP A 42 -8.38 -19.63 -12.15
C ASP A 42 -9.38 -19.11 -11.11
N ALA A 43 -9.63 -17.79 -11.06
CA ALA A 43 -10.54 -17.19 -10.09
C ALA A 43 -12.01 -17.30 -10.55
N LYS A 44 -12.78 -18.17 -9.89
CA LYS A 44 -14.26 -18.14 -9.85
C LYS A 44 -14.81 -17.01 -8.97
N ASP A 45 -13.96 -16.11 -8.50
CA ASP A 45 -14.37 -14.98 -7.68
C ASP A 45 -14.89 -13.88 -8.59
N GLU A 46 -15.99 -13.22 -8.19
CA GLU A 46 -16.55 -11.98 -8.77
C GLU A 46 -15.58 -10.77 -8.59
N SER A 47 -14.29 -11.04 -8.53
CA SER A 47 -13.20 -10.11 -8.30
C SER A 47 -12.92 -9.30 -9.56
N ILE A 48 -12.35 -8.11 -9.35
CA ILE A 48 -11.99 -7.13 -10.37
C ILE A 48 -11.14 -7.70 -11.53
N LEU A 49 -10.49 -8.85 -11.34
CA LEU A 49 -9.80 -9.61 -12.38
C LEU A 49 -10.72 -10.02 -13.53
N LEU A 50 -11.97 -10.38 -13.24
CA LEU A 50 -13.00 -10.62 -14.25
C LEU A 50 -13.40 -9.32 -14.98
N TYR A 51 -13.44 -8.19 -14.26
CA TYR A 51 -13.69 -6.88 -14.86
C TYR A 51 -12.53 -6.44 -15.77
N LEU A 52 -11.29 -6.68 -15.36
CA LEU A 52 -10.08 -6.43 -16.14
C LEU A 52 -10.04 -7.30 -17.41
N SER A 53 -10.39 -8.58 -17.32
CA SER A 53 -10.45 -9.47 -18.50
C SER A 53 -11.58 -9.10 -19.47
N ARG A 54 -12.74 -8.64 -18.96
CA ARG A 54 -13.84 -8.10 -19.79
C ARG A 54 -13.49 -6.76 -20.42
N ALA A 55 -12.85 -5.86 -19.68
CA ALA A 55 -12.45 -4.54 -20.17
C ALA A 55 -11.38 -4.63 -21.28
N THR A 56 -10.55 -5.67 -21.25
CA THR A 56 -9.44 -5.88 -22.20
C THR A 56 -9.85 -6.62 -23.48
N ASN A 57 -11.10 -7.11 -23.59
CA ASN A 57 -11.62 -7.89 -24.73
C ASN A 57 -10.69 -9.07 -25.16
N GLY A 58 -9.84 -9.57 -24.26
CA GLY A 58 -8.83 -10.59 -24.58
C GLY A 58 -7.70 -10.12 -25.52
N SER A 59 -7.58 -8.82 -25.78
CA SER A 59 -6.53 -8.27 -26.64
C SER A 59 -5.20 -8.16 -25.89
N SER A 60 -4.10 -8.47 -26.58
CA SER A 60 -2.73 -8.40 -26.05
C SER A 60 -2.11 -7.01 -26.21
N ALA A 61 -2.91 -6.00 -26.53
CA ALA A 61 -2.42 -4.66 -26.81
C ALA A 61 -2.20 -3.90 -25.52
N ALA A 62 -1.11 -3.14 -25.47
CA ALA A 62 -0.84 -2.20 -24.39
C ALA A 62 -1.96 -1.14 -24.36
N GLU A 63 -2.73 -1.11 -23.26
CA GLU A 63 -3.87 -0.23 -23.09
C GLU A 63 -3.43 1.15 -22.63
N VAL A 64 -4.08 2.17 -23.17
CA VAL A 64 -3.90 3.56 -22.73
C VAL A 64 -4.98 3.90 -21.71
N THR A 65 -4.60 4.09 -20.45
CA THR A 65 -5.47 4.55 -19.36
C THR A 65 -5.21 6.01 -19.01
N SER A 66 -6.21 6.66 -18.40
CA SER A 66 -6.16 8.08 -18.09
C SER A 66 -6.97 8.38 -16.84
N VAL A 67 -6.25 8.55 -15.72
CA VAL A 67 -6.83 8.84 -14.40
C VAL A 67 -7.63 10.15 -14.42
N SER A 68 -7.13 11.15 -15.13
CA SER A 68 -7.85 12.42 -15.35
C SER A 68 -9.21 12.22 -16.06
N LYS A 69 -9.29 11.33 -17.06
CA LYS A 69 -10.56 11.04 -17.75
C LYS A 69 -11.51 10.23 -16.88
N THR A 70 -11.01 9.29 -16.07
CA THR A 70 -11.87 8.53 -15.15
C THR A 70 -12.43 9.40 -14.04
N ILE A 71 -11.64 10.33 -13.48
CA ILE A 71 -12.15 11.32 -12.52
C ILE A 71 -13.20 12.23 -13.15
N LEU A 72 -13.01 12.66 -14.41
CA LEU A 72 -14.04 13.40 -15.14
C LEU A 72 -15.32 12.56 -15.35
N ALA A 73 -15.18 11.27 -15.65
CA ALA A 73 -16.32 10.36 -15.81
C ALA A 73 -17.05 10.13 -14.46
N LEU A 74 -16.31 9.99 -13.37
CA LEU A 74 -16.85 9.91 -12.01
C LEU A 74 -17.60 11.18 -11.64
N LYS A 75 -17.06 12.36 -11.94
CA LYS A 75 -17.76 13.64 -11.78
C LYS A 75 -19.12 13.62 -12.48
N LYS A 76 -19.17 13.21 -13.76
CA LYS A 76 -20.42 13.14 -14.54
C LYS A 76 -21.42 12.13 -13.98
N ARG A 77 -20.93 11.00 -13.44
CA ARG A 77 -21.78 9.92 -12.91
C ARG A 77 -22.35 10.24 -11.52
N LEU A 78 -21.51 10.75 -10.63
CA LEU A 78 -21.85 10.96 -9.22
C LEU A 78 -22.55 12.30 -9.00
N LEU A 79 -22.11 13.35 -9.70
CA LEU A 79 -22.53 14.73 -9.47
C LEU A 79 -22.78 15.45 -10.80
N PRO A 80 -23.86 15.07 -11.54
CA PRO A 80 -24.14 15.60 -12.87
C PRO A 80 -24.42 17.12 -12.88
N ASP A 81 -24.97 17.65 -11.79
CA ASP A 81 -25.36 19.06 -11.67
C ASP A 81 -24.19 19.98 -11.29
N SER A 82 -23.03 19.43 -10.93
CA SER A 82 -21.88 20.23 -10.55
C SER A 82 -21.17 20.82 -11.76
N ILE A 83 -20.94 22.14 -11.74
CA ILE A 83 -20.21 22.84 -12.81
C ILE A 83 -18.70 22.56 -12.70
N ALA A 84 -18.15 22.66 -11.49
CA ALA A 84 -16.74 22.42 -11.19
C ALA A 84 -16.43 20.96 -10.81
N ILE A 85 -15.15 20.60 -10.69
CA ILE A 85 -14.76 19.33 -10.08
C ILE A 85 -15.04 19.42 -8.57
N PRO A 86 -15.83 18.49 -7.98
CA PRO A 86 -16.07 18.40 -6.54
C PRO A 86 -14.79 18.39 -5.71
N VAL A 87 -14.88 18.90 -4.49
CA VAL A 87 -13.72 19.11 -3.59
C VAL A 87 -12.92 17.82 -3.41
N HIS A 88 -13.55 16.72 -3.04
CA HIS A 88 -12.88 15.44 -2.81
C HIS A 88 -12.24 14.85 -4.08
N LEU A 89 -12.87 15.01 -5.24
CA LEU A 89 -12.29 14.60 -6.53
C LEU A 89 -11.05 15.44 -6.90
N ASN A 90 -11.06 16.72 -6.56
CA ASN A 90 -9.92 17.60 -6.82
C ASN A 90 -8.77 17.34 -5.83
N GLU A 91 -9.08 17.19 -4.54
CA GLU A 91 -8.11 16.87 -3.49
C GLU A 91 -7.40 15.55 -3.76
N THR A 92 -8.14 14.51 -4.16
CA THR A 92 -7.54 13.22 -4.54
C THR A 92 -6.65 13.33 -5.76
N LEU A 93 -7.10 14.00 -6.82
CA LEU A 93 -6.28 14.19 -8.02
C LEU A 93 -4.99 14.96 -7.69
N TYR A 94 -5.10 16.02 -6.90
CA TYR A 94 -3.96 16.83 -6.47
C TYR A 94 -3.01 16.03 -5.58
N ALA A 95 -3.53 15.26 -4.62
CA ALA A 95 -2.70 14.42 -3.75
C ALA A 95 -1.93 13.36 -4.54
N VAL A 96 -2.55 12.71 -5.54
CA VAL A 96 -1.86 11.74 -6.42
C VAL A 96 -0.81 12.43 -7.28
N GLN A 97 -1.10 13.63 -7.80
CA GLN A 97 -0.13 14.43 -8.55
C GLN A 97 1.10 14.76 -7.69
N GLU A 98 0.89 15.33 -6.50
CA GLU A 98 1.98 15.64 -5.56
C GLU A 98 2.72 14.39 -5.07
N GLY A 99 2.02 13.27 -4.95
CA GLY A 99 2.63 11.97 -4.71
C GLY A 99 3.65 11.62 -5.79
N ILE A 100 3.22 11.67 -7.06
CA ILE A 100 4.07 11.31 -8.20
C ILE A 100 5.26 12.27 -8.32
N THR A 101 5.06 13.58 -8.14
CA THR A 101 6.16 14.55 -8.20
C THR A 101 7.23 14.24 -7.16
N LEU A 102 6.82 13.98 -5.92
CA LEU A 102 7.74 13.65 -4.84
C LEU A 102 8.44 12.31 -5.09
N GLY A 103 7.71 11.32 -5.62
CA GLY A 103 8.30 10.05 -6.04
C GLY A 103 9.41 10.25 -7.08
N ILE A 104 9.16 11.03 -8.14
CA ILE A 104 10.15 11.33 -9.19
C ILE A 104 11.38 12.01 -8.59
N TRP A 105 11.19 12.99 -7.71
CA TRP A 105 12.30 13.66 -7.03
C TRP A 105 13.13 12.70 -6.16
N ILE A 106 12.46 11.80 -5.43
CA ILE A 106 13.14 10.79 -4.60
C ILE A 106 13.93 9.80 -5.45
N LYS A 107 13.38 9.40 -6.60
CA LYS A 107 14.10 8.59 -7.59
C LYS A 107 15.37 9.30 -8.05
N ASP A 108 15.28 10.57 -8.45
CA ASP A 108 16.44 11.32 -8.94
C ASP A 108 17.50 11.50 -7.84
N SER A 109 17.07 11.78 -6.62
CA SER A 109 17.95 11.82 -5.45
C SER A 109 18.67 10.50 -5.21
N TYR A 110 17.99 9.36 -5.40
CA TYR A 110 18.61 8.04 -5.32
C TYR A 110 19.57 7.78 -6.50
N TYR A 111 19.24 8.27 -7.70
CA TYR A 111 20.10 8.09 -8.87
C TYR A 111 21.46 8.73 -8.66
N ASP A 112 21.48 9.94 -8.10
CA ASP A 112 22.69 10.67 -7.80
C ASP A 112 23.44 10.06 -6.60
N ALA A 113 22.72 9.69 -5.53
CA ALA A 113 23.32 9.11 -4.34
C ALA A 113 23.96 7.73 -4.58
N SER A 114 23.34 6.89 -5.43
CA SER A 114 23.80 5.53 -5.72
C SER A 114 24.80 5.46 -6.90
N GLY A 115 25.07 6.58 -7.56
CA GLY A 115 25.89 6.64 -8.78
C GLY A 115 25.22 6.02 -10.01
N LEU A 116 23.91 5.72 -9.94
CA LEU A 116 23.14 5.16 -11.05
C LEU A 116 23.06 6.12 -12.24
N SER A 117 23.08 7.44 -12.00
CA SER A 117 23.18 8.45 -13.07
C SER A 117 24.41 8.21 -13.95
N SER A 118 25.59 8.03 -13.35
CA SER A 118 26.84 7.74 -14.08
C SER A 118 26.85 6.38 -14.80
N LEU A 119 26.12 5.39 -14.28
CA LEU A 119 25.94 4.09 -14.93
C LEU A 119 24.97 4.20 -16.11
N SER A 120 23.95 5.04 -15.99
CA SER A 120 22.96 5.28 -17.04
C SER A 120 23.58 5.94 -18.28
N GLU A 121 24.52 6.87 -18.08
CA GLU A 121 25.27 7.54 -19.16
C GLU A 121 26.18 6.57 -19.92
N ARG A 122 26.81 5.64 -19.21
CA ARG A 122 27.75 4.65 -19.77
C ARG A 122 27.09 3.32 -20.12
N LYS A 123 25.77 3.25 -20.14
CA LYS A 123 24.99 2.01 -20.30
C LYS A 123 25.41 1.15 -21.52
N SER A 124 25.83 1.79 -22.61
CA SER A 124 26.25 1.10 -23.84
C SER A 124 27.62 0.41 -23.73
N THR A 125 28.48 0.86 -22.82
CA THR A 125 29.86 0.36 -22.64
C THR A 125 30.03 -0.51 -21.40
N LEU A 126 28.96 -0.71 -20.61
CA LEU A 126 28.98 -1.56 -19.43
C LEU A 126 29.25 -3.03 -19.79
N ASP A 127 30.09 -3.68 -18.98
CA ASP A 127 30.30 -5.11 -18.97
C ASP A 127 29.09 -5.84 -18.35
N ASN A 128 29.12 -7.17 -18.33
CA ASN A 128 28.00 -7.96 -17.78
C ASN A 128 27.77 -7.69 -16.29
N SER A 129 28.82 -7.41 -15.52
CA SER A 129 28.69 -7.05 -14.10
C SER A 129 28.03 -5.68 -13.93
N GLY A 130 28.50 -4.67 -14.67
CA GLY A 130 27.94 -3.32 -14.63
C GLY A 130 26.48 -3.26 -15.09
N LYS A 131 26.09 -4.09 -16.07
CA LYS A 131 24.67 -4.20 -16.48
C LYS A 131 23.78 -4.75 -15.37
N ARG A 132 24.24 -5.78 -14.65
CA ARG A 132 23.52 -6.34 -13.50
C ARG A 132 23.38 -5.32 -12.38
N GLU A 133 24.45 -4.61 -12.04
CA GLU A 133 24.42 -3.54 -11.04
C GLU A 133 23.43 -2.44 -11.43
N TYR A 134 23.45 -2.02 -12.70
CA TYR A 134 22.50 -1.04 -13.23
C TYR A 134 21.05 -1.52 -13.08
N GLU A 135 20.74 -2.76 -13.45
CA GLU A 135 19.40 -3.33 -13.33
C GLU A 135 18.95 -3.43 -11.86
N SER A 136 19.80 -3.94 -10.96
CA SER A 136 19.51 -4.01 -9.53
C SER A 136 19.24 -2.64 -8.92
N LYS A 137 20.10 -1.64 -9.21
CA LYS A 137 19.90 -0.26 -8.74
C LYS A 137 18.63 0.35 -9.34
N MET A 138 18.31 0.05 -10.60
CA MET A 138 17.08 0.49 -11.24
C MET A 138 15.84 -0.06 -10.53
N HIS A 139 15.84 -1.34 -10.16
CA HIS A 139 14.75 -1.96 -9.43
C HIS A 139 14.52 -1.31 -8.06
N THR A 140 15.61 -1.08 -7.32
CA THR A 140 15.55 -0.42 -6.01
C THR A 140 15.07 1.03 -6.13
N ALA A 141 15.55 1.77 -7.13
CA ALA A 141 15.08 3.13 -7.38
C ALA A 141 13.59 3.19 -7.73
N THR A 142 13.12 2.24 -8.56
CA THR A 142 11.73 2.15 -8.98
C THR A 142 10.82 1.82 -7.80
N ALA A 143 11.22 0.87 -6.95
CA ALA A 143 10.49 0.53 -5.74
C ALA A 143 10.44 1.71 -4.75
N TYR A 144 11.56 2.43 -4.59
CA TYR A 144 11.64 3.55 -3.67
C TYR A 144 10.80 4.75 -4.15
N MET A 145 10.80 5.00 -5.45
CA MET A 145 9.91 5.97 -6.09
C MET A 145 8.43 5.67 -5.81
N LEU A 146 8.01 4.41 -6.03
CA LEU A 146 6.61 4.01 -5.78
C LEU A 146 6.23 4.10 -4.30
N PHE A 147 7.15 3.74 -3.40
CA PHE A 147 6.95 3.86 -1.96
C PHE A 147 6.79 5.33 -1.55
N ALA A 148 7.69 6.21 -2.02
CA ALA A 148 7.63 7.64 -1.78
C ALA A 148 6.34 8.27 -2.29
N THR A 149 5.92 7.91 -3.51
CA THR A 149 4.65 8.34 -4.10
C THR A 149 3.50 7.95 -3.20
N ALA A 150 3.38 6.68 -2.84
CA ALA A 150 2.30 6.18 -2.00
C ALA A 150 2.29 6.86 -0.63
N TYR A 151 3.45 6.98 0.00
CA TYR A 151 3.60 7.57 1.32
C TYR A 151 3.20 9.05 1.36
N ASN A 152 3.55 9.83 0.33
CA ASN A 152 3.10 11.23 0.21
C ASN A 152 1.58 11.32 -0.04
N VAL A 153 1.01 10.46 -0.88
CA VAL A 153 -0.45 10.42 -1.10
C VAL A 153 -1.19 10.16 0.23
N LEU A 154 -0.73 9.18 1.01
CA LEU A 154 -1.30 8.88 2.33
C LEU A 154 -1.20 10.07 3.28
N HIS A 155 -0.04 10.73 3.33
CA HIS A 155 0.14 11.91 4.18
C HIS A 155 -0.80 13.07 3.82
N ASN A 156 -1.03 13.32 2.54
CA ASN A 156 -1.90 14.41 2.10
C ASN A 156 -3.38 14.09 2.31
N LEU A 157 -3.77 12.81 2.23
CA LEU A 157 -5.16 12.38 2.39
C LEU A 157 -5.55 11.96 3.81
N GLN A 158 -4.60 11.83 4.74
CA GLN A 158 -4.85 11.33 6.11
C GLN A 158 -5.96 12.10 6.85
N ASN A 159 -6.06 13.42 6.65
CA ASN A 159 -7.02 14.28 7.35
C ASN A 159 -8.39 14.33 6.65
N VAL A 160 -8.46 13.87 5.41
CA VAL A 160 -9.67 13.89 4.57
C VAL A 160 -10.32 12.51 4.50
N ALA A 161 -9.52 11.46 4.66
CA ALA A 161 -9.98 10.07 4.67
C ALA A 161 -10.91 9.78 5.87
N SER A 162 -11.77 8.79 5.70
CA SER A 162 -12.69 8.35 6.76
C SER A 162 -11.93 7.55 7.81
N ASP A 163 -12.32 7.69 9.09
CA ASP A 163 -11.72 6.94 10.20
C ASP A 163 -11.89 5.41 10.06
N ASP A 164 -13.01 4.98 9.46
CA ASP A 164 -13.29 3.57 9.19
C ASP A 164 -13.22 3.26 7.69
N LEU A 165 -12.13 2.60 7.29
CA LEU A 165 -11.89 2.16 5.91
C LEU A 165 -12.32 0.71 5.66
N SER A 166 -12.95 0.03 6.64
CA SER A 166 -13.27 -1.40 6.56
C SER A 166 -14.13 -1.76 5.36
N VAL A 167 -15.10 -0.90 5.00
CA VAL A 167 -15.96 -1.10 3.83
C VAL A 167 -15.13 -1.10 2.54
N MET A 168 -14.21 -0.16 2.40
CA MET A 168 -13.33 -0.08 1.22
C MET A 168 -12.34 -1.23 1.18
N LYS A 169 -11.76 -1.62 2.32
CA LYS A 169 -10.86 -2.77 2.42
C LYS A 169 -11.55 -4.08 2.03
N ASN A 170 -12.83 -4.25 2.37
CA ASN A 170 -13.60 -5.43 1.98
C ASN A 170 -13.91 -5.48 0.47
N LYS A 171 -14.13 -4.32 -0.16
CA LYS A 171 -14.34 -4.23 -1.62
C LYS A 171 -13.04 -4.35 -2.42
N PHE A 172 -11.89 -4.17 -1.78
CA PHE A 172 -10.59 -4.16 -2.43
C PHE A 172 -9.99 -5.57 -2.50
N ALA A 173 -9.81 -6.08 -3.73
CA ALA A 173 -9.30 -7.43 -3.97
C ALA A 173 -7.75 -7.52 -4.00
N GLY A 174 -7.05 -6.43 -3.66
CA GLY A 174 -5.58 -6.37 -3.72
C GLY A 174 -5.05 -5.88 -5.07
N ILE A 175 -3.75 -5.58 -5.13
CA ILE A 175 -3.11 -5.12 -6.36
C ILE A 175 -2.67 -6.35 -7.18
N PRO A 176 -3.17 -6.55 -8.41
CA PRO A 176 -2.86 -7.76 -9.18
C PRO A 176 -1.37 -7.91 -9.53
N GLU A 177 -0.72 -6.79 -9.87
CA GLU A 177 0.69 -6.74 -10.23
C GLU A 177 1.29 -5.39 -9.84
N VAL A 178 2.55 -5.41 -9.42
CA VAL A 178 3.37 -4.21 -9.21
C VAL A 178 4.67 -4.42 -9.99
N SER A 179 4.97 -3.53 -10.93
CA SER A 179 6.20 -3.58 -11.71
C SER A 179 7.29 -2.70 -11.09
N ILE A 180 8.48 -3.26 -10.92
CA ILE A 180 9.68 -2.53 -10.47
C ILE A 180 10.77 -2.50 -11.53
N MET A 181 10.44 -2.82 -12.79
CA MET A 181 11.43 -2.98 -13.86
C MET A 181 12.11 -1.67 -14.25
N SER A 182 11.32 -0.60 -14.35
CA SER A 182 11.81 0.74 -14.61
C SER A 182 10.83 1.76 -14.03
N PRO A 183 11.27 3.00 -13.74
CA PRO A 183 10.41 4.05 -13.21
C PRO A 183 9.11 4.23 -13.99
N LEU A 184 9.21 4.38 -15.31
CA LEU A 184 8.05 4.55 -16.18
C LEU A 184 7.10 3.34 -16.07
N LYS A 185 7.63 2.11 -16.14
CA LYS A 185 6.80 0.91 -16.02
C LYS A 185 6.15 0.78 -14.64
N GLY A 186 6.84 1.20 -13.59
CA GLY A 186 6.31 1.17 -12.23
C GLY A 186 5.13 2.12 -12.04
N ILE A 187 5.30 3.39 -12.41
CA ILE A 187 4.20 4.38 -12.39
C ILE A 187 3.07 3.91 -13.29
N SER A 188 3.38 3.43 -14.49
CA SER A 188 2.37 2.97 -15.42
C SER A 188 1.52 1.84 -14.86
N CYS A 189 2.17 0.85 -14.24
CA CYS A 189 1.51 -0.29 -13.61
C CYS A 189 0.60 0.15 -12.46
N ALA A 190 1.12 0.98 -11.54
CA ALA A 190 0.36 1.48 -10.39
C ALA A 190 -0.86 2.29 -10.83
N LEU A 191 -0.68 3.26 -11.74
CA LEU A 191 -1.76 4.11 -12.22
C LEU A 191 -2.78 3.34 -13.07
N PHE A 192 -2.35 2.33 -13.82
CA PHE A 192 -3.26 1.48 -14.58
C PHE A 192 -4.25 0.75 -13.66
N TYR A 193 -3.77 0.07 -12.62
CA TYR A 193 -4.68 -0.64 -11.71
C TYR A 193 -5.52 0.33 -10.89
N TYR A 194 -4.93 1.43 -10.42
CA TYR A 194 -5.66 2.50 -9.73
C TYR A 194 -6.84 3.01 -10.58
N ASP A 195 -6.59 3.35 -11.85
CA ASP A 195 -7.61 3.81 -12.80
C ASP A 195 -8.75 2.80 -12.98
N LYS A 196 -8.42 1.52 -13.12
CA LYS A 196 -9.41 0.45 -13.31
C LYS A 196 -10.29 0.24 -12.08
N TYR A 197 -9.70 0.36 -10.90
CA TYR A 197 -10.45 0.34 -9.65
C TYR A 197 -11.38 1.56 -9.52
N LEU A 198 -10.89 2.76 -9.84
CA LEU A 198 -11.71 3.98 -9.84
C LEU A 198 -12.89 3.90 -10.83
N ALA A 199 -12.67 3.29 -11.99
CA ALA A 199 -13.70 3.12 -13.01
C ALA A 199 -14.75 2.05 -12.66
N HIS A 200 -14.51 1.22 -11.64
CA HIS A 200 -15.41 0.12 -11.32
C HIS A 200 -16.74 0.64 -10.72
N PRO A 201 -17.91 0.32 -11.31
CA PRO A 201 -19.19 0.91 -10.90
C PRO A 201 -19.60 0.65 -9.44
N GLU A 202 -19.22 -0.49 -8.88
CA GLU A 202 -19.65 -0.94 -7.54
C GLU A 202 -18.71 -0.51 -6.39
N ILE A 203 -17.51 -0.04 -6.75
CA ILE A 203 -16.50 0.36 -5.77
C ILE A 203 -16.80 1.76 -5.27
N ILE A 204 -17.06 2.69 -6.19
CA ILE A 204 -17.26 4.10 -5.91
C ILE A 204 -18.73 4.48 -6.06
N ASN A 205 -19.37 4.86 -4.96
CA ASN A 205 -20.77 5.32 -4.91
C ASN A 205 -20.89 6.80 -4.52
N SER A 206 -19.87 7.36 -3.89
CA SER A 206 -19.78 8.78 -3.51
C SER A 206 -18.46 9.41 -3.96
N ASP A 207 -18.33 10.73 -3.90
CA ASP A 207 -17.06 11.43 -4.14
C ASP A 207 -16.07 11.20 -2.99
N LYS A 208 -16.57 11.07 -1.75
CA LYS A 208 -15.78 10.69 -0.57
C LYS A 208 -15.17 9.29 -0.71
N ASP A 209 -15.89 8.36 -1.34
CA ASP A 209 -15.39 7.01 -1.59
C ASP A 209 -14.09 7.00 -2.40
N VAL A 210 -13.87 8.02 -3.24
CA VAL A 210 -12.66 8.16 -4.04
C VAL A 210 -11.46 8.42 -3.13
N VAL A 211 -11.60 9.29 -2.13
CA VAL A 211 -10.55 9.55 -1.12
C VAL A 211 -10.22 8.27 -0.37
N ASP A 212 -11.24 7.62 0.18
CA ASP A 212 -11.07 6.43 1.02
C ASP A 212 -10.47 5.27 0.22
N PHE A 213 -10.92 5.08 -1.02
CA PHE A 213 -10.34 4.09 -1.92
C PHE A 213 -8.88 4.43 -2.28
N THR A 214 -8.56 5.69 -2.52
CA THR A 214 -7.18 6.13 -2.82
C THR A 214 -6.25 5.76 -1.68
N VAL A 215 -6.66 6.03 -0.43
CA VAL A 215 -5.89 5.64 0.76
C VAL A 215 -5.69 4.13 0.82
N VAL A 216 -6.75 3.33 0.70
CA VAL A 216 -6.66 1.86 0.73
C VAL A 216 -5.74 1.32 -0.38
N PHE A 217 -5.82 1.89 -1.59
CA PHE A 217 -4.98 1.47 -2.71
C PHE A 217 -3.49 1.75 -2.47
N PHE A 218 -3.15 2.95 -2.00
CA PHE A 218 -1.76 3.33 -1.75
C PHE A 218 -1.19 2.69 -0.47
N GLU A 219 -2.01 2.39 0.55
CA GLU A 219 -1.63 1.52 1.66
C GLU A 219 -1.18 0.15 1.14
N ALA A 220 -2.02 -0.49 0.31
CA ALA A 220 -1.71 -1.79 -0.26
C ALA A 220 -0.48 -1.77 -1.19
N LEU A 221 -0.24 -0.65 -1.89
CA LEU A 221 0.96 -0.47 -2.70
C LEU A 221 2.22 -0.44 -1.84
N ILE A 222 2.18 0.22 -0.68
CA ILE A 222 3.30 0.19 0.28
C ILE A 222 3.52 -1.22 0.80
N ASP A 223 2.46 -1.93 1.18
CA ASP A 223 2.56 -3.30 1.71
C ASP A 223 3.20 -4.26 0.70
N GLU A 224 2.80 -4.19 -0.58
CA GLU A 224 3.41 -4.96 -1.67
C GLU A 224 4.91 -4.66 -1.85
N ILE A 225 5.31 -3.39 -1.70
CA ILE A 225 6.71 -2.99 -1.77
C ILE A 225 7.48 -3.48 -0.54
N GLN A 226 6.90 -3.38 0.65
CA GLN A 226 7.51 -3.85 1.89
C GLN A 226 7.74 -5.36 1.88
N LEU A 227 6.79 -6.14 1.35
CA LEU A 227 6.95 -7.59 1.16
C LEU A 227 8.11 -7.94 0.25
N ARG A 228 8.42 -7.09 -0.74
CA ARG A 228 9.50 -7.30 -1.71
C ARG A 228 10.81 -6.62 -1.31
N LYS A 229 10.78 -5.78 -0.28
CA LYS A 229 11.92 -4.99 0.19
C LYS A 229 13.16 -5.87 0.40
N SER A 230 13.03 -7.04 1.03
CA SER A 230 14.19 -7.91 1.31
C SER A 230 14.90 -8.45 0.07
N SER A 231 14.26 -8.41 -1.11
CA SER A 231 14.85 -8.85 -2.38
C SER A 231 15.59 -7.74 -3.14
N LEU A 232 15.45 -6.49 -2.72
CA LEU A 232 16.10 -5.34 -3.36
C LEU A 232 17.58 -5.25 -2.94
N GLU A 233 18.46 -4.95 -3.88
CA GLU A 233 19.89 -4.72 -3.60
C GLU A 233 20.18 -3.21 -3.43
N TYR A 234 21.35 -2.84 -2.88
CA TYR A 234 21.80 -1.44 -2.77
C TYR A 234 20.93 -0.50 -1.90
N GLN A 235 20.24 -1.04 -0.90
CA GLN A 235 19.35 -0.28 -0.01
C GLN A 235 20.05 0.63 0.99
N GLU A 236 21.35 0.48 1.21
CA GLU A 236 22.13 1.27 2.20
C GLU A 236 21.97 2.77 1.97
N THR A 237 22.06 3.21 0.71
CA THR A 237 21.87 4.61 0.32
C THR A 237 20.48 5.18 0.65
N ILE A 238 19.47 4.32 0.79
CA ILE A 238 18.10 4.70 1.18
C ILE A 238 18.00 4.78 2.71
N LEU A 239 18.62 3.85 3.44
CA LEU A 239 18.53 3.76 4.90
C LEU A 239 19.30 4.88 5.61
N ASP A 240 20.40 5.34 5.03
CA ASP A 240 21.28 6.35 5.64
C ASP A 240 20.77 7.80 5.48
N ARG A 241 19.73 7.99 4.64
CA ARG A 241 19.23 9.31 4.23
C ARG A 241 17.81 9.52 4.70
N THR A 242 17.54 10.73 5.18
CA THR A 242 16.18 11.20 5.46
C THR A 242 15.91 12.44 4.63
N TYR A 243 14.78 12.46 3.93
CA TYR A 243 14.36 13.57 3.10
C TYR A 243 13.20 14.29 3.77
N LYS A 244 13.28 15.60 3.96
CA LYS A 244 12.22 16.40 4.60
C LYS A 244 11.72 17.47 3.65
N LEU A 245 10.41 17.56 3.48
CA LEU A 245 9.78 18.55 2.62
C LEU A 245 9.81 19.95 3.25
N GLU A 246 10.19 20.95 2.46
CA GLU A 246 10.16 22.34 2.91
C GLU A 246 8.73 22.81 3.20
N ASN A 247 8.58 23.57 4.29
CA ASN A 247 7.31 24.11 4.78
C ASN A 247 6.24 23.04 5.10
N SER A 248 6.65 21.79 5.33
CA SER A 248 5.77 20.69 5.73
C SER A 248 6.42 19.84 6.83
N GLU A 249 5.57 19.13 7.58
CA GLU A 249 6.02 18.10 8.53
C GLU A 249 6.36 16.78 7.84
N PHE A 250 6.05 16.66 6.55
CA PHE A 250 6.34 15.46 5.77
C PHE A 250 7.85 15.16 5.69
N ALA A 251 8.21 13.93 6.03
CA ALA A 251 9.56 13.41 5.89
C ALA A 251 9.54 11.92 5.50
N VAL A 252 10.47 11.53 4.61
CA VAL A 252 10.70 10.14 4.18
C VAL A 252 12.04 9.70 4.75
N SER A 253 12.02 8.70 5.65
CA SER A 253 13.23 8.12 6.25
C SER A 253 13.36 6.66 5.84
N GLY A 254 14.18 6.41 4.82
CA GLY A 254 14.30 5.10 4.19
C GLY A 254 12.94 4.47 3.85
N TRP A 255 12.69 3.28 4.38
CA TRP A 255 11.44 2.52 4.15
C TRP A 255 10.46 2.58 5.32
N SER A 256 10.63 3.52 6.26
CA SER A 256 9.74 3.61 7.42
C SER A 256 8.34 4.04 6.98
N ASN A 257 7.33 3.22 7.27
CA ASN A 257 5.94 3.61 7.08
C ASN A 257 5.31 3.96 8.43
N VAL A 258 5.12 5.26 8.70
CA VAL A 258 4.45 5.73 9.92
C VAL A 258 2.94 5.49 9.87
N PHE A 259 2.37 5.28 8.68
CA PHE A 259 0.95 4.99 8.47
C PHE A 259 0.60 3.51 8.62
N ALA A 260 1.60 2.62 8.73
CA ALA A 260 1.39 1.20 9.04
C ALA A 260 0.96 1.04 10.50
N GLY A 261 -0.31 1.35 10.76
CA GLY A 261 -0.94 1.16 12.04
C GLY A 261 -0.28 1.95 13.16
N THR A 262 -0.86 3.11 13.46
CA THR A 262 -1.40 3.23 14.82
C THR A 262 -2.42 2.10 14.95
N ALA A 263 -1.94 0.88 15.21
CA ALA A 263 -2.75 -0.11 15.86
C ALA A 263 -3.23 0.63 17.09
N LYS A 264 -4.50 1.08 17.08
CA LYS A 264 -5.20 1.37 18.32
C LYS A 264 -4.95 0.10 19.09
N SER A 265 -4.06 0.18 20.08
CA SER A 265 -4.00 -0.78 21.15
C SER A 265 -5.45 -0.94 21.51
N ILE A 266 -6.04 -2.06 21.09
CA ILE A 266 -7.29 -2.51 21.68
C ILE A 266 -6.79 -2.83 23.07
N GLU A 267 -6.81 -1.83 23.94
CA GLU A 267 -6.72 -2.06 25.36
C GLU A 267 -7.87 -3.03 25.59
N PHE A 268 -7.52 -4.31 25.68
CA PHE A 268 -8.46 -5.30 26.13
C PHE A 268 -8.96 -4.73 27.45
N ASN A 269 -10.24 -4.38 27.50
CA ASN A 269 -10.86 -3.97 28.74
C ASN A 269 -10.48 -5.05 29.76
N GLN A 270 -9.67 -4.67 30.76
CA GLN A 270 -9.16 -5.62 31.74
C GLN A 270 -10.33 -6.00 32.65
N ILE A 271 -11.14 -6.93 32.15
CA ILE A 271 -12.30 -7.44 32.87
C ILE A 271 -11.79 -8.52 33.83
N GLN A 272 -12.00 -8.28 35.11
CA GLN A 272 -11.69 -9.26 36.15
C GLN A 272 -12.74 -10.38 36.16
N PHE A 273 -12.35 -11.55 36.65
CA PHE A 273 -13.24 -12.73 36.65
C PHE A 273 -14.52 -12.49 37.45
N GLU A 274 -14.47 -11.61 38.46
CA GLU A 274 -15.59 -11.21 39.31
C GLU A 274 -16.61 -10.31 38.60
N GLN A 275 -16.18 -9.60 37.55
CA GLN A 275 -17.05 -8.67 36.79
C GLN A 275 -17.96 -9.39 35.78
N ILE A 276 -17.70 -10.67 35.50
CA ILE A 276 -18.53 -11.51 34.62
C ILE A 276 -19.66 -12.14 35.46
N VAL A 277 -20.90 -11.67 35.27
CA VAL A 277 -22.06 -12.22 35.97
C VAL A 277 -22.72 -13.32 35.12
N GLY A 278 -22.95 -14.50 35.71
CA GLY A 278 -23.56 -15.64 35.00
C GLY A 278 -22.56 -16.63 34.40
N ASN A 279 -22.99 -17.43 33.40
CA ASN A 279 -22.20 -18.40 32.64
C ASN A 279 -21.25 -19.28 33.49
N ARG A 280 -21.77 -19.88 34.57
CA ARG A 280 -20.97 -20.62 35.56
C ARG A 280 -20.08 -21.70 34.94
N ASP A 281 -20.59 -22.45 33.98
CA ASP A 281 -19.87 -23.58 33.38
C ASP A 281 -18.75 -23.09 32.44
N ALA A 282 -19.00 -22.02 31.67
CA ALA A 282 -17.98 -21.39 30.84
C ALA A 282 -16.87 -20.75 31.70
N LYS A 283 -17.25 -20.08 32.80
CA LYS A 283 -16.29 -19.56 33.79
C LYS A 283 -15.47 -20.68 34.42
N HIS A 284 -16.10 -21.78 34.83
CA HIS A 284 -15.37 -22.92 35.38
C HIS A 284 -14.39 -23.53 34.36
N PHE A 285 -14.81 -23.66 33.10
CA PHE A 285 -13.96 -24.14 32.01
C PHE A 285 -12.76 -23.21 31.75
N ALA A 286 -12.99 -21.91 31.59
CA ALA A 286 -11.95 -20.92 31.36
C ALA A 286 -10.94 -20.92 32.52
N ARG A 287 -11.41 -20.98 33.77
CA ARG A 287 -10.55 -21.07 34.95
C ARG A 287 -9.64 -22.31 34.91
N ARG A 288 -10.20 -23.48 34.59
CA ARG A 288 -9.42 -24.73 34.47
C ARG A 288 -8.39 -24.66 33.35
N LEU A 289 -8.72 -24.03 32.22
CA LEU A 289 -7.77 -23.83 31.14
C LEU A 289 -6.62 -22.91 31.58
N THR A 290 -6.91 -21.79 32.23
CA THR A 290 -5.90 -20.88 32.77
C THR A 290 -5.01 -21.58 33.81
N GLU A 291 -5.59 -22.35 34.73
CA GLU A 291 -4.83 -23.16 35.70
C GLU A 291 -3.86 -24.14 35.00
N ARG A 292 -4.29 -24.77 33.90
CA ARG A 292 -3.42 -25.65 33.10
C ARG A 292 -2.31 -24.88 32.40
N ILE A 293 -2.59 -23.71 31.82
CA ILE A 293 -1.58 -22.87 31.16
C ILE A 293 -0.53 -22.41 32.17
N LEU A 294 -0.96 -22.02 33.37
CA LEU A 294 -0.09 -21.55 34.45
C LEU A 294 0.69 -22.67 35.15
N SER A 295 0.28 -23.93 34.97
CA SER A 295 0.98 -25.07 35.57
C SER A 295 2.36 -25.22 34.94
N TYR A 296 3.41 -25.12 35.75
CA TYR A 296 4.79 -25.21 35.29
C TYR A 296 5.62 -26.04 36.26
N ASP A 297 6.33 -27.04 35.74
CA ASP A 297 7.32 -27.79 36.50
C ASP A 297 8.66 -27.07 36.43
N PHE A 298 9.16 -26.63 37.59
CA PHE A 298 10.43 -25.91 37.69
C PHE A 298 11.67 -26.80 37.48
N ALA A 299 11.57 -28.10 37.73
CA ALA A 299 12.68 -29.03 37.54
C ALA A 299 12.85 -29.38 36.06
N GLU A 300 11.75 -29.76 35.40
CA GLU A 300 11.75 -30.12 33.97
C GLU A 300 11.62 -28.92 33.03
N LYS A 301 11.35 -27.73 33.59
CA LYS A 301 11.17 -26.45 32.88
C LYS A 301 10.09 -26.48 31.80
N LYS A 302 9.04 -27.27 32.01
CA LYS A 302 7.97 -27.52 31.03
C LYS A 302 6.60 -27.48 31.68
N ASN A 303 5.58 -27.30 30.84
CA ASN A 303 4.20 -27.45 31.26
C ASN A 303 3.77 -28.93 31.14
N PRO A 304 3.42 -29.61 32.24
CA PRO A 304 3.05 -31.04 32.20
C PRO A 304 1.80 -31.32 31.35
N PHE A 305 0.88 -30.35 31.22
CA PHE A 305 -0.31 -30.49 30.40
C PHE A 305 -0.02 -30.38 28.90
N GLN A 306 1.16 -29.90 28.51
CA GLN A 306 1.57 -29.87 27.11
C GLN A 306 1.84 -31.28 26.58
N GLU A 307 2.46 -32.14 27.39
CA GLU A 307 2.80 -33.51 27.00
C GLU A 307 1.61 -34.47 27.16
N LEU A 308 0.75 -34.24 28.16
CA LEU A 308 -0.44 -35.06 28.43
C LEU A 308 -1.65 -34.73 27.53
N GLY A 309 -1.50 -33.81 26.57
CA GLY A 309 -2.60 -33.40 25.68
C GLY A 309 -3.71 -32.62 26.39
N GLY A 310 -3.37 -31.88 27.44
CA GLY A 310 -4.31 -31.13 28.27
C GLY A 310 -4.79 -29.80 27.66
N PHE A 311 -4.22 -29.40 26.52
CA PHE A 311 -4.60 -28.19 25.78
C PHE A 311 -5.48 -28.54 24.59
N MET A 312 -6.63 -27.91 24.54
CA MET A 312 -7.51 -27.99 23.38
C MET A 312 -7.06 -26.93 22.36
N PRO A 313 -6.76 -27.32 21.10
CA PRO A 313 -6.23 -26.39 20.11
C PRO A 313 -7.26 -25.36 19.64
N VAL A 314 -8.55 -25.69 19.69
CA VAL A 314 -9.65 -24.80 19.27
C VAL A 314 -10.83 -24.98 20.22
N PHE A 315 -11.37 -23.86 20.71
CA PHE A 315 -12.63 -23.82 21.47
C PHE A 315 -13.65 -22.96 20.72
N MET A 316 -14.86 -23.49 20.54
CA MET A 316 -16.01 -22.75 20.04
C MET A 316 -17.05 -22.64 21.14
N GLY A 317 -17.33 -21.41 21.60
CA GLY A 317 -18.46 -21.12 22.47
C GLY A 317 -19.73 -20.96 21.64
N TYR A 318 -20.81 -21.64 22.02
CA TYR A 318 -22.14 -21.41 21.46
C TYR A 318 -22.94 -20.54 22.43
N GLY A 319 -23.53 -19.45 21.93
CA GLY A 319 -24.28 -18.51 22.74
C GLY A 319 -25.16 -17.59 21.91
N ILE A 320 -26.19 -17.03 22.53
CA ILE A 320 -27.04 -16.00 21.94
C ILE A 320 -26.22 -14.70 21.89
N PRO A 321 -26.36 -13.84 20.86
CA PRO A 321 -25.65 -12.57 20.81
C PRO A 321 -25.84 -11.74 22.09
N GLY A 322 -24.74 -11.26 22.69
CA GLY A 322 -24.74 -10.37 23.85
C GLY A 322 -24.72 -11.05 25.24
N THR A 323 -24.48 -12.36 25.34
CA THR A 323 -24.52 -13.08 26.62
C THR A 323 -23.20 -13.15 27.40
N GLY A 324 -22.12 -12.55 26.90
CA GLY A 324 -20.77 -12.73 27.47
C GLY A 324 -20.31 -14.18 27.40
#